data_AF-A0A1D6F6N6-F1
#
_entry.id   AF-A0A1D6F6N6-F1
#
_cell.length_a   1.000
_cell.length_b   1.000
_cell.length_c   1.000
_cell.angle_alpha   90.00
_cell.angle_beta   90.00
_cell.angle_gamma   90.00
#
_symmetry.space_group_name_H-M   'P 1'
#
loop_
_entity.id
_entity.type
_entity.pdbx_description
1 polymer ?
#
loop_
_entity_poly.entity_id
_entity_poly.type
_entity_poly.pdbx_seq_one_letter_code
_entity_poly.pdbx_strand_id
1 'polypeptide(L)'
;MNNSLIEPNGNDDMCTDHAATKLAKSNHVMETATLPIDGSSQCIIDISPLRSCSALERSLPSPPQASFVKRSPVWRVVDAKHVFKELPQQPHFLPLQKYPPTLREGIALGMMVSFSELVKFTMEASIDDSMEWFEDKVRTVSLLEANGFSVQSIQSVLTELIEIKSERARIHGEIGKLSSKLAENTASSSRVGALLDEKDGAAAQLEQELGRIRQESQKMAQEKEKIDAEGVSIKTACSGYEDLCSDAERKFKEVLAQLRRKGA
;
A
#
# COMPACT_ATOMS: atom_id res chain seq x y z
N MET A 1 26.39 38.59 2.65
CA MET A 1 27.17 38.73 3.91
C MET A 1 26.30 38.22 5.04
N ASN A 2 26.86 37.28 5.80
CA ASN A 2 26.51 36.79 7.14
C ASN A 2 25.38 35.75 7.33
N ASN A 3 25.85 34.50 7.28
CA ASN A 3 25.47 33.31 8.04
C ASN A 3 25.22 33.51 9.55
N SER A 4 24.39 32.64 10.12
CA SER A 4 24.59 31.85 11.38
C SER A 4 23.31 31.02 11.58
N LEU A 5 23.25 29.68 11.53
CA LEU A 5 24.08 28.57 12.04
C LEU A 5 24.28 28.60 13.55
N ILE A 6 23.37 27.95 14.30
CA ILE A 6 23.63 27.33 15.62
C ILE A 6 22.71 26.11 15.79
N GLU A 7 23.33 24.93 15.83
CA GLU A 7 22.98 23.71 16.57
C GLU A 7 24.32 22.94 16.75
N PRO A 8 24.45 21.87 17.56
CA PRO A 8 23.69 21.41 18.74
C PRO A 8 24.63 20.99 19.91
N ASN A 9 24.06 20.64 21.07
CA ASN A 9 24.75 19.89 22.16
C ASN A 9 23.64 19.41 23.12
N GLY A 10 23.52 18.17 23.57
CA GLY A 10 24.29 16.94 23.46
C GLY A 10 23.78 16.00 24.58
N ASN A 11 23.77 14.69 24.30
CA ASN A 11 24.02 13.56 25.23
C ASN A 11 23.02 13.31 26.39
N ASP A 12 22.72 12.09 26.87
CA ASP A 12 23.13 10.70 26.61
C ASP A 12 22.10 9.78 27.33
N ASP A 13 22.23 8.46 27.10
CA ASP A 13 21.81 7.33 27.96
C ASP A 13 20.33 6.88 27.97
N MET A 14 19.97 5.69 27.49
CA MET A 14 20.32 4.31 27.93
C MET A 14 19.16 3.73 28.75
N CYS A 15 18.35 2.84 28.16
CA CYS A 15 18.17 1.48 28.67
C CYS A 15 17.29 0.66 27.71
N THR A 16 17.86 -0.46 27.26
CA THR A 16 17.17 -1.62 26.70
C THR A 16 16.13 -2.18 27.66
N ASP A 17 15.00 -2.65 27.13
CA ASP A 17 14.34 -3.82 27.69
C ASP A 17 13.67 -4.68 26.61
N HIS A 18 14.11 -5.93 26.59
CA HIS A 18 13.64 -7.00 25.72
C HIS A 18 12.88 -7.98 26.60
N ALA A 19 11.55 -7.99 26.54
CA ALA A 19 10.72 -8.98 27.22
C ALA A 19 9.97 -9.82 26.19
N ALA A 20 10.58 -10.93 25.79
CA ALA A 20 9.91 -12.04 25.14
C ALA A 20 9.03 -12.77 26.17
N THR A 21 7.71 -12.81 25.95
CA THR A 21 6.84 -13.77 26.65
C THR A 21 6.23 -14.72 25.63
N LYS A 22 6.64 -15.98 25.73
CA LYS A 22 6.04 -17.13 25.07
C LYS A 22 4.73 -17.53 25.75
N LEU A 23 3.91 -18.22 24.96
CA LEU A 23 2.93 -19.23 25.34
C LEU A 23 1.53 -18.76 25.78
N ALA A 24 0.57 -18.88 24.86
CA ALA A 24 -0.55 -19.83 25.03
C ALA A 24 -1.29 -19.97 23.68
N LYS A 25 -1.12 -21.11 23.01
CA LYS A 25 -2.01 -21.57 21.95
C LYS A 25 -3.32 -22.01 22.62
N SER A 26 -4.40 -21.27 22.39
CA SER A 26 -5.74 -21.76 22.68
C SER A 26 -6.30 -22.38 21.40
N ASN A 27 -6.31 -23.71 21.35
CA ASN A 27 -7.06 -24.48 20.37
C ASN A 27 -8.50 -24.61 20.88
N HIS A 28 -9.45 -23.92 20.27
CA HIS A 28 -10.86 -24.28 20.40
C HIS A 28 -11.33 -24.85 19.06
N VAL A 29 -11.22 -26.18 18.95
CA VAL A 29 -11.87 -26.98 17.92
C VAL A 29 -13.36 -26.99 18.27
N MET A 30 -14.20 -26.33 17.47
CA MET A 30 -15.64 -26.56 17.52
C MET A 30 -15.95 -27.75 16.62
N GLU A 31 -16.41 -28.81 17.25
CA GLU A 31 -16.83 -30.08 16.71
C GLU A 31 -18.13 -29.89 15.89
N THR A 32 -18.02 -29.86 14.57
CA THR A 32 -19.18 -30.00 13.67
C THR A 32 -19.49 -31.48 13.49
N ALA A 33 -20.54 -31.95 14.16
CA ALA A 33 -21.12 -33.26 13.94
C ALA A 33 -21.73 -33.33 12.53
N THR A 34 -21.12 -34.13 11.67
CA THR A 34 -21.65 -34.59 10.39
C THR A 34 -22.74 -35.63 10.65
N LEU A 35 -23.97 -35.36 10.23
CA LEU A 35 -25.03 -36.37 10.16
C LEU A 35 -24.82 -37.25 8.90
N PRO A 36 -25.01 -38.57 8.98
CA PRO A 36 -24.87 -39.45 7.84
C PRO A 36 -26.11 -39.42 6.95
N ILE A 37 -25.86 -39.30 5.64
CA ILE A 37 -26.79 -39.61 4.56
C ILE A 37 -26.80 -41.14 4.39
N ASP A 38 -27.95 -41.77 4.61
CA ASP A 38 -28.30 -43.02 3.94
C ASP A 38 -29.83 -43.22 3.99
N GLY A 39 -30.37 -43.91 2.98
CA GLY A 39 -31.68 -44.55 3.09
C GLY A 39 -32.71 -44.14 2.05
N SER A 40 -32.44 -44.50 0.80
CA SER A 40 -33.47 -44.72 -0.24
C SER A 40 -34.69 -45.44 0.34
N SER A 41 -35.89 -44.87 0.16
CA SER A 41 -37.15 -45.56 0.45
C SER A 41 -38.12 -45.36 -0.71
N GLN A 42 -38.21 -46.43 -1.50
CA GLN A 42 -39.16 -46.65 -2.58
C GLN A 42 -40.59 -46.65 -2.02
N CYS A 43 -41.43 -45.67 -2.38
CA CYS A 43 -42.86 -45.74 -2.09
C CYS A 43 -43.61 -46.43 -3.25
N ILE A 44 -44.11 -47.61 -2.94
CA ILE A 44 -44.95 -48.47 -3.78
C ILE A 44 -46.27 -47.74 -4.07
N ILE A 45 -46.65 -47.72 -5.35
CA ILE A 45 -47.95 -47.25 -5.82
C ILE A 45 -48.96 -48.36 -5.50
N ASP A 46 -49.87 -48.10 -4.55
CA ASP A 46 -51.04 -48.95 -4.35
C ASP A 46 -52.27 -48.27 -4.98
N ILE A 47 -52.85 -48.96 -5.95
CA ILE A 47 -54.02 -48.53 -6.73
C ILE A 47 -55.18 -49.41 -6.28
N SER A 48 -56.16 -48.84 -5.60
CA SER A 48 -57.48 -49.45 -5.44
C SER A 48 -58.58 -48.41 -5.20
N PRO A 49 -59.85 -48.71 -5.56
CA PRO A 49 -60.66 -47.77 -6.33
C PRO A 49 -61.78 -47.06 -5.55
N LEU A 50 -62.12 -45.88 -6.09
CA LEU A 50 -63.41 -45.18 -6.10
C LEU A 50 -64.40 -45.47 -4.96
N ARG A 51 -64.55 -44.49 -4.07
CA ARG A 51 -65.86 -44.16 -3.48
C ARG A 51 -66.15 -42.67 -3.59
N SER A 52 -67.25 -42.37 -4.28
CA SER A 52 -67.86 -41.07 -4.44
C SER A 52 -68.23 -40.42 -3.11
N CYS A 53 -67.89 -39.14 -2.96
CA CYS A 53 -68.62 -38.20 -2.11
C CYS A 53 -68.90 -36.93 -2.93
N SER A 54 -70.18 -36.59 -3.00
CA SER A 54 -70.75 -35.48 -3.74
C SER A 54 -70.31 -34.11 -3.22
N ALA A 55 -70.24 -33.17 -4.18
CA ALA A 55 -70.37 -31.72 -4.07
C ALA A 55 -70.30 -31.10 -2.66
N LEU A 56 -69.16 -30.48 -2.35
CA LEU A 56 -69.12 -29.34 -1.44
C LEU A 56 -68.75 -28.12 -2.28
N GLU A 57 -69.68 -27.16 -2.30
CA GLU A 57 -69.55 -25.85 -2.94
C GLU A 57 -68.17 -25.26 -2.67
N ARG A 58 -67.41 -25.03 -3.74
CA ARG A 58 -66.18 -24.25 -3.69
C ARG A 58 -66.59 -22.80 -3.42
N SER A 59 -66.63 -22.41 -2.14
CA SER A 59 -66.64 -21.01 -1.77
C SER A 59 -65.44 -20.34 -2.43
N LEU A 60 -65.70 -19.36 -3.29
CA LEU A 60 -64.67 -18.44 -3.79
C LEU A 60 -63.78 -18.01 -2.61
N PRO A 61 -62.44 -17.97 -2.77
CA PRO A 61 -61.59 -17.39 -1.74
C PRO A 61 -62.06 -15.94 -1.53
N SER A 62 -62.50 -15.65 -0.30
CA SER A 62 -62.83 -14.30 0.11
C SER A 62 -61.66 -13.38 -0.25
N PRO A 63 -61.92 -12.16 -0.76
CA PRO A 63 -60.86 -11.17 -0.98
C PRO A 63 -60.03 -11.05 0.32
N PRO A 64 -58.69 -10.92 0.21
CA PRO A 64 -57.80 -10.93 1.37
C PRO A 64 -58.34 -9.97 2.42
N GLN A 65 -58.77 -10.54 3.55
CA GLN A 65 -59.40 -9.79 4.61
C GLN A 65 -58.40 -8.75 5.10
N ALA A 66 -58.78 -7.48 5.03
CA ALA A 66 -57.94 -6.39 5.51
C ALA A 66 -57.45 -6.71 6.92
N SER A 67 -56.13 -6.67 7.14
CA SER A 67 -55.51 -7.10 8.40
C SER A 67 -56.06 -6.37 9.64
N PHE A 68 -56.64 -5.18 9.43
CA PHE A 68 -57.37 -4.37 10.40
C PHE A 68 -58.22 -3.31 9.64
N VAL A 69 -59.10 -2.61 10.36
CA VAL A 69 -59.85 -1.46 9.84
C VAL A 69 -59.16 -0.17 10.25
N LYS A 70 -58.91 0.75 9.30
CA LYS A 70 -58.37 2.09 9.59
C LYS A 70 -59.43 2.93 10.32
N ARG A 71 -59.33 3.06 11.63
CA ARG A 71 -60.24 3.84 12.50
C ARG A 71 -59.61 5.13 13.01
N SER A 72 -58.30 5.17 13.14
CA SER A 72 -57.57 6.32 13.65
C SER A 72 -57.61 7.51 12.69
N PRO A 73 -57.88 8.73 13.16
CA PRO A 73 -57.81 9.92 12.31
C PRO A 73 -56.38 10.23 11.83
N VAL A 74 -55.36 9.66 12.48
CA VAL A 74 -53.94 9.85 12.17
C VAL A 74 -53.59 9.38 10.75
N TRP A 75 -54.34 8.41 10.19
CA TRP A 75 -54.16 7.98 8.80
C TRP A 75 -54.21 9.15 7.83
N ARG A 76 -55.10 10.12 8.02
CA ARG A 76 -55.19 11.31 7.15
C ARG A 76 -53.93 12.16 7.18
N VAL A 77 -53.26 12.22 8.33
CA VAL A 77 -52.01 12.98 8.49
C VAL A 77 -50.85 12.25 7.83
N VAL A 78 -50.76 10.93 8.05
CA VAL A 78 -49.68 10.11 7.48
C VAL A 78 -49.83 10.00 5.96
N ASP A 79 -51.02 9.69 5.45
CA ASP A 79 -51.30 9.57 4.02
C ASP A 79 -51.10 10.90 3.27
N ALA A 80 -51.19 12.04 3.97
CA ALA A 80 -50.93 13.36 3.39
C ALA A 80 -49.43 13.74 3.28
N LYS A 81 -48.51 12.96 3.87
CA LYS A 81 -47.07 13.22 3.75
C LYS A 81 -46.66 13.19 2.27
N HIS A 82 -45.81 14.15 1.87
CA HIS A 82 -45.37 14.35 0.48
C HIS A 82 -44.81 13.08 -0.16
N VAL A 83 -44.05 12.29 0.60
CA VAL A 83 -43.45 11.03 0.14
C VAL A 83 -44.47 10.07 -0.47
N PHE A 84 -45.70 10.02 0.02
CA PHE A 84 -46.73 9.10 -0.50
C PHE A 84 -47.45 9.63 -1.74
N LYS A 85 -47.23 10.90 -2.09
CA LYS A 85 -47.64 11.45 -3.40
C LYS A 85 -46.64 11.07 -4.48
N GLU A 86 -45.35 11.15 -4.16
CA GLU A 86 -44.25 10.82 -5.08
C GLU A 86 -44.04 9.31 -5.22
N LEU A 87 -44.16 8.58 -4.11
CA LEU A 87 -44.02 7.14 -4.02
C LEU A 87 -45.29 6.54 -3.40
N PRO A 88 -46.38 6.40 -4.17
CA PRO A 88 -47.61 5.82 -3.67
C PRO A 88 -47.40 4.41 -3.10
N GLN A 89 -47.91 4.17 -1.89
CA GLN A 89 -47.76 2.89 -1.19
C GLN A 89 -49.14 2.25 -0.92
N GLN A 90 -49.24 0.94 -1.16
CA GLN A 90 -50.42 0.11 -0.87
C GLN A 90 -50.00 -1.17 -0.11
N PRO A 91 -49.39 -1.06 1.08
CA PRO A 91 -48.91 -2.21 1.83
C PRO A 91 -50.05 -3.12 2.30
N HIS A 92 -49.83 -4.43 2.17
CA HIS A 92 -50.84 -5.43 2.50
C HIS A 92 -50.94 -5.72 4.00
N PHE A 93 -49.88 -5.47 4.77
CA PHE A 93 -49.81 -5.70 6.22
C PHE A 93 -50.23 -7.11 6.70
N LEU A 94 -50.31 -8.11 5.82
CA LEU A 94 -50.60 -9.51 6.15
C LEU A 94 -49.80 -10.05 7.36
N PRO A 95 -48.49 -9.78 7.53
CA PRO A 95 -47.76 -10.27 8.70
C PRO A 95 -48.29 -9.74 10.03
N LEU A 96 -49.05 -8.64 10.04
CA LEU A 96 -49.61 -8.07 11.27
C LEU A 96 -50.71 -8.93 11.88
N GLN A 97 -51.24 -9.93 11.16
CA GLN A 97 -52.24 -10.86 11.70
C GLN A 97 -51.72 -11.65 12.92
N LYS A 98 -50.40 -11.79 13.07
CA LYS A 98 -49.76 -12.41 14.24
C LYS A 98 -49.92 -11.60 15.54
N TYR A 99 -50.27 -10.32 15.45
CA TYR A 99 -50.49 -9.46 16.61
C TYR A 99 -51.97 -9.37 16.99
N PRO A 100 -52.30 -9.07 18.25
CA PRO A 100 -53.67 -8.78 18.69
C PRO A 100 -54.33 -7.70 17.82
N PRO A 101 -55.63 -7.83 17.44
CA PRO A 101 -56.32 -6.87 16.59
C PRO A 101 -56.23 -5.41 17.07
N THR A 102 -56.17 -5.19 18.40
CA THR A 102 -56.04 -3.87 19.02
C THR A 102 -54.71 -3.17 18.73
N LEU A 103 -53.65 -3.91 18.38
CA LEU A 103 -52.31 -3.35 18.11
C LEU A 103 -52.02 -3.14 16.63
N ARG A 104 -52.70 -3.86 15.73
CA ARG A 104 -52.35 -3.94 14.30
C ARG A 104 -52.37 -2.56 13.63
N GLU A 105 -53.39 -1.76 13.90
CA GLU A 105 -53.50 -0.42 13.32
C GLU A 105 -52.35 0.50 13.75
N GLY A 106 -51.96 0.46 15.03
CA GLY A 106 -50.85 1.26 15.55
C GLY A 106 -49.51 0.85 14.92
N ILE A 107 -49.26 -0.47 14.78
CA ILE A 107 -48.05 -0.98 14.12
C ILE A 107 -48.01 -0.57 12.65
N ALA A 108 -49.14 -0.67 11.93
CA ALA A 108 -49.22 -0.26 10.53
C ALA A 108 -48.95 1.24 10.34
N LEU A 109 -49.53 2.09 11.20
CA LEU A 109 -49.23 3.53 11.21
C LEU A 109 -47.72 3.79 11.45
N GLY A 110 -47.13 3.07 12.42
CA GLY A 110 -45.70 3.12 12.68
C GLY A 110 -44.87 2.78 11.45
N MET A 111 -45.20 1.69 10.75
CA MET A 111 -44.50 1.28 9.52
C MET A 111 -44.61 2.32 8.39
N MET A 112 -45.78 2.96 8.22
CA MET A 112 -45.94 4.04 7.25
C MET A 112 -45.03 5.22 7.59
N VAL A 113 -44.98 5.64 8.85
CA VAL A 113 -44.07 6.69 9.30
C VAL A 113 -42.62 6.28 9.06
N SER A 114 -42.24 5.05 9.40
CA SER A 114 -40.89 4.52 9.16
C SER A 114 -40.51 4.52 7.68
N PHE A 115 -41.42 4.17 6.76
CA PHE A 115 -41.15 4.27 5.32
C PHE A 115 -40.85 5.72 4.91
N SER A 116 -41.63 6.68 5.39
CA SER A 116 -41.40 8.10 5.12
C SER A 116 -40.04 8.57 5.62
N GLU A 117 -39.65 8.17 6.84
CA GLU A 117 -38.35 8.55 7.40
C GLU A 117 -37.21 7.82 6.68
N LEU A 118 -37.38 6.56 6.30
CA LEU A 118 -36.40 5.81 5.52
C LEU A 118 -36.07 6.49 4.19
N VAL A 119 -37.09 6.93 3.43
CA VAL A 119 -36.86 7.67 2.19
C VAL A 119 -36.03 8.94 2.45
N LYS A 120 -36.39 9.70 3.49
CA LYS A 120 -35.67 10.90 3.88
C LYS A 120 -34.21 10.59 4.23
N PHE A 121 -33.98 9.59 5.08
CA PHE A 121 -32.63 9.18 5.49
C PHE A 121 -31.79 8.69 4.32
N THR A 122 -32.38 7.96 3.38
CA THR A 122 -31.67 7.54 2.16
C THR A 122 -31.29 8.73 1.29
N MET A 123 -32.14 9.77 1.20
CA MET A 123 -31.81 11.01 0.47
C MET A 123 -30.73 11.85 1.16
N GLU A 124 -30.65 11.78 2.49
CA GLU A 124 -29.69 12.52 3.32
C GLU A 124 -28.43 11.71 3.64
N ALA A 125 -28.27 10.52 3.05
CA ALA A 125 -27.17 9.60 3.33
C ALA A 125 -25.81 10.24 3.03
N SER A 126 -24.86 10.06 3.95
CA SER A 126 -23.48 10.52 3.82
C SER A 126 -22.55 9.37 3.49
N ILE A 127 -21.51 9.64 2.68
CA ILE A 127 -20.44 8.68 2.42
C ILE A 127 -19.63 8.34 3.68
N ASP A 128 -19.74 9.15 4.74
CA ASP A 128 -19.06 8.94 6.01
C ASP A 128 -19.93 8.20 7.04
N ASP A 129 -21.21 7.94 6.74
CA ASP A 129 -22.08 7.13 7.61
C ASP A 129 -21.50 5.72 7.80
N SER A 130 -21.67 5.15 9.00
CA SER A 130 -21.09 3.85 9.34
C SER A 130 -21.77 2.72 8.54
N MET A 131 -21.07 1.59 8.36
CA MET A 131 -21.70 0.40 7.76
C MET A 131 -22.89 -0.10 8.58
N GLU A 132 -22.83 0.02 9.91
CA GLU A 132 -23.94 -0.29 10.80
C GLU A 132 -25.19 0.54 10.48
N TRP A 133 -25.02 1.82 10.13
CA TRP A 133 -26.14 2.67 9.70
C TRP A 133 -26.78 2.16 8.41
N PHE A 134 -25.99 1.74 7.42
CA PHE A 134 -26.50 1.17 6.17
C PHE A 134 -27.19 -0.18 6.41
N GLU A 135 -26.61 -1.05 7.24
CA GLU A 135 -27.19 -2.34 7.62
C GLU A 135 -28.54 -2.16 8.34
N ASP A 136 -28.66 -1.15 9.22
CA ASP A 136 -29.92 -0.79 9.84
C ASP A 136 -31.00 -0.38 8.82
N LYS A 137 -30.64 0.43 7.82
CA LYS A 137 -31.58 0.82 6.75
C LYS A 137 -31.97 -0.37 5.88
N VAL A 138 -31.04 -1.25 5.53
CA VAL A 138 -31.31 -2.49 4.78
C VAL A 138 -32.26 -3.40 5.56
N ARG A 139 -32.05 -3.60 6.88
CA ARG A 139 -32.99 -4.35 7.72
C ARG A 139 -34.39 -3.73 7.74
N THR A 140 -34.46 -2.40 7.80
CA THR A 140 -35.73 -1.67 7.75
C THR A 140 -36.44 -1.86 6.41
N VAL A 141 -35.71 -1.81 5.29
CA VAL A 141 -36.22 -2.12 3.94
C VAL A 141 -36.85 -3.52 3.92
N SER A 142 -36.13 -4.54 4.39
CA SER A 142 -36.65 -5.92 4.40
C SER A 142 -37.91 -6.08 5.26
N LEU A 143 -37.98 -5.39 6.41
CA LEU A 143 -39.16 -5.40 7.26
C LEU A 143 -40.37 -4.77 6.55
N LEU A 144 -40.17 -3.64 5.87
CA LEU A 144 -41.22 -2.96 5.13
C LEU A 144 -41.66 -3.79 3.91
N GLU A 145 -40.72 -4.36 3.16
CA GLU A 145 -41.03 -5.24 2.02
C GLU A 145 -41.90 -6.42 2.44
N ALA A 146 -41.56 -7.09 3.55
CA ALA A 146 -42.34 -8.20 4.08
C ALA A 146 -43.79 -7.80 4.45
N ASN A 147 -44.06 -6.52 4.71
CA ASN A 147 -45.39 -5.99 4.98
C ASN A 147 -46.09 -5.41 3.74
N GLY A 148 -45.49 -5.56 2.55
CA GLY A 148 -46.08 -5.21 1.27
C GLY A 148 -45.73 -3.81 0.77
N PHE A 149 -44.74 -3.14 1.37
CA PHE A 149 -44.27 -1.85 0.85
C PHE A 149 -43.49 -2.05 -0.46
N SER A 150 -43.66 -1.14 -1.39
CA SER A 150 -42.84 -1.03 -2.59
C SER A 150 -41.54 -0.29 -2.25
N VAL A 151 -40.47 -1.06 -2.05
CA VAL A 151 -39.17 -0.55 -1.56
C VAL A 151 -38.03 -0.70 -2.57
N GLN A 152 -38.30 -1.26 -3.75
CA GLN A 152 -37.27 -1.65 -4.73
C GLN A 152 -36.37 -0.47 -5.15
N SER A 153 -36.95 0.73 -5.32
CA SER A 153 -36.18 1.93 -5.62
C SER A 153 -35.21 2.30 -4.49
N ILE A 154 -35.67 2.27 -3.23
CA ILE A 154 -34.84 2.58 -2.06
C ILE A 154 -33.75 1.52 -1.89
N GLN A 155 -34.09 0.24 -2.08
CA GLN A 155 -33.14 -0.87 -2.00
C GLN A 155 -32.03 -0.74 -3.05
N SER A 156 -32.39 -0.38 -4.28
CA SER A 156 -31.42 -0.14 -5.35
C SER A 156 -30.46 0.99 -4.98
N VAL A 157 -30.99 2.13 -4.51
CA VAL A 157 -30.17 3.28 -4.12
C VAL A 157 -29.25 2.94 -2.96
N LEU A 158 -29.75 2.28 -1.91
CA LEU A 158 -28.91 1.86 -0.78
C LEU A 158 -27.80 0.90 -1.21
N THR A 159 -28.09 -0.03 -2.13
CA THR A 159 -27.10 -0.96 -2.68
C THR A 159 -25.99 -0.20 -3.41
N GLU A 160 -26.35 0.73 -4.30
CA GLU A 160 -25.39 1.56 -5.04
C GLU A 160 -24.54 2.42 -4.10
N LEU A 161 -25.15 3.02 -3.06
CA LEU A 161 -24.42 3.80 -2.06
C LEU A 161 -23.39 2.95 -1.29
N ILE A 162 -23.75 1.71 -0.92
CA ILE A 162 -22.84 0.77 -0.24
C ILE A 162 -21.69 0.37 -1.16
N GLU A 163 -21.96 0.11 -2.44
CA GLU A 163 -20.94 -0.21 -3.44
C GLU A 163 -19.95 0.95 -3.62
N ILE A 164 -20.45 2.17 -3.81
CA ILE A 164 -19.63 3.38 -3.93
C ILE A 164 -18.75 3.56 -2.68
N LYS A 165 -19.32 3.38 -1.48
CA LYS A 165 -18.56 3.50 -0.22
C LYS A 165 -17.46 2.45 -0.12
N SER A 166 -17.76 1.21 -0.48
CA SER A 166 -16.80 0.10 -0.45
C SER A 166 -15.65 0.33 -1.44
N GLU A 167 -15.97 0.82 -2.63
CA GLU A 167 -15.00 1.16 -3.66
C GLU A 167 -14.10 2.34 -3.22
N ARG A 168 -14.67 3.37 -2.59
CA ARG A 168 -13.88 4.48 -2.00
C ARG A 168 -12.86 3.95 -0.98
N ALA A 169 -13.25 3.02 -0.11
CA ALA A 169 -12.36 2.43 0.89
C ALA A 169 -11.21 1.65 0.22
N ARG A 170 -11.52 0.88 -0.82
CA ARG A 170 -10.51 0.15 -1.62
C ARG A 170 -9.52 1.12 -2.27
N ILE A 171 -10.01 2.18 -2.91
CA ILE A 171 -9.18 3.21 -3.56
C ILE A 171 -8.27 3.89 -2.55
N HIS A 172 -8.77 4.26 -1.36
CA HIS A 172 -7.95 4.85 -0.30
C HIS A 172 -6.82 3.91 0.15
N GLY A 173 -7.08 2.61 0.22
CA GLY A 173 -6.06 1.61 0.49
C GLY A 173 -4.95 1.58 -0.57
N GLU A 174 -5.31 1.65 -1.86
CA GLU A 174 -4.34 1.70 -2.96
C GLU A 174 -3.53 3.00 -2.97
N ILE A 175 -4.16 4.14 -2.68
CA ILE A 175 -3.47 5.43 -2.51
C ILE A 175 -2.40 5.29 -1.41
N GLY A 176 -2.76 4.73 -0.25
CA GLY A 176 -1.81 4.52 0.86
C GLY A 176 -0.60 3.65 0.45
N LYS A 177 -0.84 2.56 -0.28
CA LYS A 177 0.25 1.69 -0.79
C LYS A 177 1.17 2.46 -1.75
N LEU A 178 0.62 3.24 -2.67
CA LEU A 178 1.40 4.04 -3.62
C LEU A 178 2.19 5.15 -2.92
N SER A 179 1.59 5.83 -1.95
CA SER A 179 2.29 6.83 -1.13
C SER A 179 3.48 6.24 -0.38
N SER A 180 3.33 5.04 0.19
CA SER A 180 4.45 4.34 0.85
C SER A 180 5.58 4.00 -0.13
N LYS A 181 5.25 3.47 -1.32
CA LYS A 181 6.24 3.15 -2.36
C LYS A 181 6.95 4.40 -2.87
N LEU A 182 6.22 5.50 -3.02
CA LEU A 182 6.80 6.78 -3.43
C LEU A 182 7.84 7.25 -2.41
N ALA A 183 7.51 7.22 -1.12
CA ALA A 183 8.43 7.63 -0.06
C ALA A 183 9.72 6.77 -0.05
N GLU A 184 9.59 5.45 -0.19
CA GLU A 184 10.73 4.52 -0.28
C GLU A 184 11.62 4.80 -1.50
N ASN A 185 11.01 5.02 -2.66
CA ASN A 185 11.74 5.35 -3.88
C ASN A 185 12.47 6.69 -3.75
N THR A 186 11.83 7.71 -3.16
CA THR A 186 12.46 9.00 -2.89
C THR A 186 13.67 8.84 -1.99
N ALA A 187 13.55 8.12 -0.86
CA ALA A 187 14.66 7.87 0.05
C ALA A 187 15.82 7.11 -0.63
N SER A 188 15.48 6.08 -1.41
CA SER A 188 16.46 5.30 -2.18
C SER A 188 17.18 6.16 -3.22
N SER A 189 16.44 7.01 -3.94
CA SER A 189 17.00 7.94 -4.92
C SER A 189 17.95 8.95 -4.27
N SER A 190 17.58 9.53 -3.12
CA SER A 190 18.46 10.42 -2.36
C SER A 190 19.74 9.72 -1.90
N ARG A 191 19.65 8.47 -1.43
CA ARG A 191 20.84 7.69 -1.04
C ARG A 191 21.77 7.43 -2.23
N VAL A 192 21.21 7.06 -3.38
CA VAL A 192 22.01 6.85 -4.60
C VAL A 192 22.65 8.17 -5.06
N GLY A 193 21.92 9.29 -4.99
CA GLY A 193 22.47 10.62 -5.29
C GLY A 193 23.68 10.96 -4.42
N ALA A 194 23.58 10.79 -3.11
CA ALA A 194 24.69 11.05 -2.19
C ALA A 194 25.92 10.16 -2.45
N LEU A 195 25.70 8.89 -2.82
CA LEU A 195 26.80 7.98 -3.19
C LEU A 195 27.47 8.39 -4.51
N LEU A 196 26.70 8.89 -5.48
CA LEU A 196 27.26 9.44 -6.72
C LEU A 196 28.13 10.65 -6.43
N ASP A 197 27.65 11.60 -5.62
CA ASP A 197 28.41 12.78 -5.21
C ASP A 197 29.73 12.40 -4.50
N GLU A 198 29.71 11.37 -3.65
CA GLU A 198 30.91 10.83 -3.00
C GLU A 198 31.89 10.23 -4.02
N LYS A 199 31.40 9.45 -5.00
CA LYS A 199 32.26 8.86 -6.04
C LYS A 199 32.85 9.94 -6.93
N ASP A 200 32.09 10.96 -7.32
CA ASP A 200 32.57 12.07 -8.13
C ASP A 200 33.65 12.87 -7.38
N GLY A 201 33.45 13.10 -6.07
CA GLY A 201 34.46 13.70 -5.20
C GLY A 201 35.75 12.88 -5.13
N ALA A 202 35.65 11.55 -4.99
CA ALA A 202 36.81 10.66 -4.98
C ALA A 202 37.54 10.62 -6.34
N ALA A 203 36.80 10.63 -7.45
CA ALA A 203 37.37 10.69 -8.79
C ALA A 203 38.18 11.97 -9.00
N ALA A 204 37.64 13.13 -8.60
CA ALA A 204 38.34 14.41 -8.69
C ALA A 204 39.64 14.43 -7.88
N GLN A 205 39.66 13.82 -6.69
CA GLN A 205 40.88 13.70 -5.88
C GLN A 205 41.95 12.83 -6.56
N LEU A 206 41.55 11.70 -7.14
CA LEU A 206 42.47 10.82 -7.88
C LEU A 206 43.04 11.51 -9.12
N GLU A 207 42.23 12.26 -9.85
CA GLU A 207 42.67 13.05 -11.01
C GLU A 207 43.71 14.11 -10.61
N GLN A 208 43.48 14.81 -9.49
CA GLN A 208 44.42 15.79 -8.95
C GLN A 208 45.77 15.14 -8.61
N GLU A 209 45.74 14.02 -7.89
CA GLU A 209 46.96 13.33 -7.45
C GLU A 209 47.75 12.76 -8.64
N LEU A 210 47.04 12.20 -9.63
CA LEU A 210 47.65 11.73 -10.88
C LEU A 210 48.29 12.89 -11.66
N GLY A 211 47.70 14.09 -11.61
CA GLY A 211 48.31 15.32 -12.11
C GLY A 211 49.63 15.66 -11.41
N ARG A 212 49.67 15.60 -10.07
CA ARG A 212 50.86 15.85 -9.26
C ARG A 212 51.99 14.86 -9.59
N ILE A 213 51.67 13.57 -9.61
CA ILE A 213 52.65 12.51 -9.93
C ILE A 213 53.26 12.72 -11.32
N ARG A 214 52.45 13.09 -12.33
CA ARG A 214 52.96 13.40 -13.68
C ARG A 214 53.92 14.58 -13.67
N GLN A 215 53.61 15.65 -12.95
CA GLN A 215 54.48 16.82 -12.84
C GLN A 215 55.82 16.46 -12.18
N GLU A 216 55.81 15.67 -11.11
CA GLU A 216 57.02 15.20 -10.43
C GLU A 216 57.85 14.29 -11.33
N SER A 217 57.19 13.40 -12.07
CA SER A 217 57.84 12.50 -13.03
C SER A 217 58.57 13.28 -14.14
N GLN A 218 57.98 14.38 -14.63
CA GLN A 218 58.60 15.26 -15.61
C GLN A 218 59.86 15.96 -15.05
N LYS A 219 59.80 16.47 -13.81
CA LYS A 219 60.96 17.08 -13.14
C LYS A 219 62.09 16.07 -12.94
N MET A 220 61.77 14.86 -12.50
CA MET A 220 62.77 13.79 -12.34
C MET A 220 63.39 13.39 -13.68
N ALA A 221 62.61 13.34 -14.76
CA ALA A 221 63.14 13.06 -16.09
C ALA A 221 64.14 14.13 -16.56
N GLN A 222 63.83 15.41 -16.33
CA GLN A 222 64.74 16.53 -16.64
C GLN A 222 66.02 16.49 -15.81
N GLU A 223 65.90 16.24 -14.50
CA GLU A 223 67.08 16.12 -13.63
C GLU A 223 67.94 14.91 -14.04
N LYS A 224 67.31 13.80 -14.40
CA LYS A 224 68.03 12.63 -14.91
C LYS A 224 68.80 12.96 -16.20
N GLU A 225 68.18 13.67 -17.15
CA GLU A 225 68.85 14.08 -18.39
C GLU A 225 70.08 14.96 -18.11
N LYS A 226 69.98 15.87 -17.13
CA LYS A 226 71.09 16.70 -16.68
C LYS A 226 72.22 15.87 -16.06
N ILE A 227 71.89 14.94 -15.15
CA ILE A 227 72.86 14.02 -14.54
C ILE A 227 73.55 13.18 -15.60
N ASP A 228 72.79 12.63 -16.56
CA ASP A 228 73.33 11.82 -17.65
C ASP A 228 74.30 12.65 -18.52
N ALA A 229 73.95 13.91 -18.83
CA ALA A 229 74.82 14.83 -19.57
C ALA A 229 76.12 15.19 -18.81
N GLU A 230 76.03 15.47 -17.52
CA GLU A 230 77.20 15.70 -16.65
C GLU A 230 78.09 14.45 -16.59
N GLY A 231 77.48 13.26 -16.49
CA GLY A 231 78.18 11.98 -16.53
C GLY A 231 78.98 11.76 -17.82
N VAL A 232 78.40 12.12 -18.98
CA VAL A 232 79.12 12.09 -20.27
C VAL A 232 80.29 13.07 -20.27
N SER A 233 80.10 14.30 -19.77
CA SER A 233 81.16 15.32 -19.71
C SER A 233 82.35 14.88 -18.84
N ILE A 234 82.08 14.35 -17.63
CA ILE A 234 83.11 13.82 -16.72
C ILE A 234 83.87 12.67 -17.39
N LYS A 235 83.16 11.76 -18.05
CA LYS A 235 83.78 10.63 -18.74
C LYS A 235 84.77 11.09 -19.82
N THR A 236 84.39 12.09 -20.63
CA THR A 236 85.26 12.68 -21.64
C THR A 236 86.49 13.36 -21.02
N ALA A 237 86.32 14.06 -19.89
CA ALA A 237 87.43 14.66 -19.17
C ALA A 237 88.42 13.61 -18.65
N CYS A 238 87.93 12.52 -18.05
CA CYS A 238 88.75 11.41 -17.58
C CYS A 238 89.57 10.78 -18.71
N SER A 239 88.96 10.48 -19.86
CA SER A 239 89.71 9.93 -21.01
C SER A 239 90.79 10.90 -21.49
N GLY A 240 90.52 12.21 -21.49
CA GLY A 240 91.53 13.21 -21.85
C GLY A 240 92.72 13.23 -20.90
N TYR A 241 92.50 13.05 -19.59
CA TYR A 241 93.59 12.95 -18.61
C TYR A 241 94.33 11.61 -18.68
N GLU A 242 93.65 10.49 -18.96
CA GLU A 242 94.27 9.18 -19.22
C GLU A 242 95.23 9.24 -20.42
N ASP A 243 94.82 9.92 -21.50
CA ASP A 243 95.65 10.14 -22.68
C ASP A 243 96.90 10.99 -22.36
N LEU A 244 96.74 12.07 -21.58
CA LEU A 244 97.86 12.92 -21.14
C LEU A 244 98.84 12.16 -20.24
N CYS A 245 98.33 11.32 -19.34
CA CYS A 245 99.15 10.48 -18.47
C CYS A 245 99.96 9.47 -19.30
N SER A 246 99.29 8.79 -20.24
CA SER A 246 99.91 7.88 -21.20
C SER A 246 101.00 8.57 -22.04
N ASP A 247 100.74 9.81 -22.49
CA ASP A 247 101.72 10.62 -23.22
C ASP A 247 102.94 10.99 -22.36
N ALA A 248 102.71 11.39 -21.11
CA ALA A 248 103.78 11.70 -20.17
C ALA A 248 104.67 10.48 -19.87
N GLU A 249 104.05 9.31 -19.64
CA GLU A 249 104.78 8.05 -19.49
C GLU A 249 105.61 7.71 -20.73
N ARG A 250 105.07 7.91 -21.94
CA ARG A 250 105.77 7.70 -23.20
C ARG A 250 106.97 8.65 -23.33
N LYS A 251 106.80 9.94 -23.04
CA LYS A 251 107.88 10.94 -23.05
C LYS A 251 108.98 10.58 -22.04
N PHE A 252 108.61 10.17 -20.83
CA PHE A 252 109.56 9.72 -19.81
C PHE A 252 110.39 8.52 -20.29
N LYS A 253 109.73 7.51 -20.89
CA LYS A 253 110.41 6.35 -21.50
C LYS A 253 111.37 6.75 -22.63
N GLU A 254 110.97 7.69 -23.48
CA GLU A 254 111.81 8.19 -24.59
C GLU A 254 113.07 8.90 -24.07
N VAL A 255 112.95 9.77 -23.06
CA VAL A 255 114.10 10.46 -22.44
C VAL A 255 115.08 9.45 -21.85
N LEU A 256 114.59 8.42 -21.15
CA LEU A 256 115.43 7.33 -20.64
C LEU A 256 116.14 6.57 -21.78
N ALA A 257 115.46 6.31 -22.89
CA ALA A 257 116.05 5.64 -24.05
C ALA A 257 117.12 6.50 -24.75
N GLN A 258 116.98 7.82 -24.78
CA GLN A 258 118.00 8.73 -25.31
C GLN A 258 119.25 8.78 -24.44
N LEU A 259 119.11 8.80 -23.10
CA LEU A 259 120.24 8.74 -22.18
C LEU A 259 121.07 7.46 -22.39
N ARG A 260 120.40 6.32 -22.56
CA ARG A 260 121.05 5.02 -22.84
C ARG A 260 121.81 5.01 -24.17
N ARG A 261 121.37 5.76 -25.19
CA ARG A 261 122.03 5.87 -26.50
C ARG A 261 123.25 6.79 -26.50
N LYS A 262 123.30 7.80 -25.63
CA LYS A 262 124.44 8.76 -25.51
C LYS A 262 125.56 8.27 -24.57
N GLY A 263 125.30 7.26 -23.76
CA GLY A 263 126.30 6.61 -22.89
C GLY A 263 127.02 5.41 -23.54
N ALA A 264 126.91 5.26 -24.86
CA ALA A 264 127.60 4.25 -25.68
C ALA A 264 128.52 4.94 -26.69
#